data_AF-A0A382LRN8-F1
#
_entry.id   AF-A0A382LRN8-F1
#
_cell.length_a   1.000
_cell.length_b   1.000
_cell.length_c   1.000
_cell.angle_alpha   90.00
_cell.angle_beta   90.00
_cell.angle_gamma   90.00
#
_symmetry.space_group_name_H-M   'P 1'
#
loop_
_entity.id
_entity.type
_entity.pdbx_description
1 polymer ?
#
loop_
_entity_poly.entity_id
_entity_poly.type
_entity_poly.pdbx_seq_one_letter_code
_entity_poly.pdbx_strand_id
1 'polypeptide(L)'
;GAVHDFGALVVSLRNNGQTVGDIAGRVLNKRVRLLFLFTLFMALTVVLAIFGLVIAAVFKQYPAAIFPCMVQIPIAVAIGVLLHRKGVGLLVPSIIALGVMYLTVVFGDGGALGSFNAALAAWPIWQWVVVLLGYSYIASVLPVWTLLQPRDYINSLQLISALALIVLGLFTAALVGFTPSGADSSQALEFVAPAFQWHPEGAPMIFPFLFITIACGAISGFHCLVSSGTSSKQLKCETDARFIGYGSMLTEGFLATLVILACGAGLGLGLMKDGTLLTGEAAWQAQYASWSAAGSLGAKVGAFVNGSANFLQALGLSAAVSIALMGVLVASFAGTTLDTACRLQRYVVQELAATLGGGPFALLQNKHAATIFAVAIAAAMAAVPPGGAEWSIAN
;
A
#
# COMPACT_ATOMS: atom_id res chain seq x y z
N GLY A 1 -18.09 -3.18 -1.35
CA GLY A 1 -16.93 -3.93 -0.85
C GLY A 1 -17.29 -4.76 0.36
N ALA A 2 -17.66 -4.12 1.48
CA ALA A 2 -17.71 -4.75 2.80
C ALA A 2 -18.52 -6.05 2.89
N VAL A 3 -19.67 -6.13 2.20
CA VAL A 3 -20.49 -7.36 2.16
C VAL A 3 -19.77 -8.50 1.42
N HIS A 4 -19.04 -8.21 0.35
CA HIS A 4 -18.31 -9.21 -0.42
C HIS A 4 -17.11 -9.73 0.38
N ASP A 5 -16.34 -8.85 1.03
CA ASP A 5 -15.21 -9.25 1.88
C ASP A 5 -15.65 -10.12 3.05
N PHE A 6 -16.70 -9.67 3.75
CA PHE A 6 -17.30 -10.44 4.82
C PHE A 6 -17.84 -11.79 4.32
N GLY A 7 -18.51 -11.80 3.16
CA GLY A 7 -19.00 -13.02 2.53
C GLY A 7 -17.87 -14.00 2.19
N ALA A 8 -16.81 -13.52 1.53
CA ALA A 8 -15.63 -14.33 1.19
C ALA A 8 -14.92 -14.88 2.44
N LEU A 9 -14.83 -14.06 3.49
CA LEU A 9 -14.27 -14.45 4.79
C LEU A 9 -15.09 -15.58 5.44
N VAL A 10 -16.42 -15.41 5.53
CA VAL A 10 -17.33 -16.41 6.13
C VAL A 10 -17.36 -17.70 5.31
N VAL A 11 -17.40 -17.60 3.98
CA VAL A 11 -17.32 -18.77 3.09
C VAL A 11 -16.02 -19.52 3.32
N SER A 12 -14.88 -18.84 3.43
CA SER A 12 -13.60 -19.48 3.73
C SER A 12 -13.59 -20.15 5.11
N LEU A 13 -14.06 -19.47 6.15
CA LEU A 13 -14.14 -20.00 7.53
C LEU A 13 -14.95 -21.29 7.59
N ARG A 14 -16.12 -21.32 6.95
CA ARG A 14 -17.00 -22.50 6.90
C ARG A 14 -16.49 -23.61 5.99
N ASN A 15 -15.35 -23.41 5.34
CA ASN A 15 -14.69 -24.39 4.47
C ASN A 15 -13.22 -24.60 4.87
N ASN A 16 -12.94 -24.66 6.17
CA ASN A 16 -11.61 -24.95 6.74
C ASN A 16 -10.52 -23.96 6.31
N GLY A 17 -10.88 -22.69 6.05
CA GLY A 17 -9.94 -21.66 5.61
C GLY A 17 -9.42 -21.85 4.18
N GLN A 18 -10.13 -22.62 3.34
CA GLN A 18 -9.79 -22.76 1.93
C GLN A 18 -9.98 -21.43 1.17
N THR A 19 -9.19 -21.24 0.11
CA THR A 19 -9.31 -20.06 -0.76
C THR A 19 -10.62 -20.12 -1.55
N VAL A 20 -11.14 -18.96 -1.96
CA VAL A 20 -12.35 -18.91 -2.81
C VAL A 20 -12.15 -19.69 -4.11
N GLY A 21 -10.93 -19.75 -4.66
CA GLY A 21 -10.62 -20.51 -5.86
C GLY A 21 -10.78 -22.02 -5.68
N ASP A 22 -10.28 -22.57 -4.58
CA ASP A 22 -10.44 -23.99 -4.25
C ASP A 22 -11.91 -24.36 -3.99
N ILE A 23 -12.63 -23.51 -3.27
CA ILE A 23 -14.05 -23.72 -2.97
C ILE A 23 -14.86 -23.70 -4.27
N ALA A 24 -14.63 -22.73 -5.16
CA ALA A 24 -15.31 -22.64 -6.46
C ALA A 24 -15.04 -23.88 -7.31
N GLY A 25 -13.81 -24.38 -7.31
CA GLY A 25 -13.44 -25.60 -8.05
C GLY A 25 -14.13 -26.87 -7.56
N ARG A 26 -14.28 -27.01 -6.24
CA ARG A 26 -14.97 -28.15 -5.62
C ARG A 26 -16.49 -28.11 -5.84
N VAL A 27 -17.09 -26.92 -5.82
CA VAL A 27 -18.54 -26.76 -5.94
C VAL A 27 -19.01 -26.78 -7.40
N LEU A 28 -18.20 -26.24 -8.33
CA LEU A 28 -18.59 -26.10 -9.74
C LEU A 28 -17.93 -27.16 -10.63
N ASN A 29 -16.67 -26.94 -11.04
CA ASN A 29 -15.86 -27.92 -11.77
C ASN A 29 -14.40 -27.45 -11.91
N LYS A 30 -13.55 -28.35 -12.43
CA LYS A 30 -12.12 -28.09 -12.68
C LYS A 30 -11.85 -26.92 -13.63
N ARG A 31 -12.70 -26.70 -14.64
CA ARG A 31 -12.50 -25.60 -15.62
C ARG A 31 -12.67 -24.25 -14.94
N VAL A 32 -13.70 -24.10 -14.12
CA VAL A 32 -13.93 -22.87 -13.33
C VAL A 32 -12.76 -22.61 -12.38
N ARG A 33 -12.25 -23.65 -11.72
CA ARG A 33 -11.06 -23.53 -10.86
C ARG A 33 -9.87 -22.96 -11.63
N LEU A 34 -9.56 -23.52 -12.79
CA LEU A 34 -8.42 -23.10 -13.61
C LEU A 34 -8.57 -21.66 -14.10
N LEU A 35 -9.75 -21.28 -14.60
CA LEU A 35 -10.02 -19.91 -15.06
C LEU A 35 -9.89 -18.91 -13.92
N PHE A 36 -10.42 -19.24 -12.74
CA PHE A 36 -10.35 -18.37 -11.58
C PHE A 36 -8.90 -18.21 -11.11
N LEU A 37 -8.19 -19.32 -10.88
CA LEU A 37 -6.80 -19.30 -10.44
C LEU A 37 -5.86 -18.61 -11.45
N PHE A 38 -6.08 -18.79 -12.75
CA PHE A 38 -5.33 -18.09 -13.78
C PHE A 38 -5.57 -16.57 -13.72
N THR A 39 -6.82 -16.15 -13.52
CA THR A 39 -7.17 -14.73 -13.34
C THR A 39 -6.50 -14.17 -12.08
N LEU A 40 -6.53 -14.91 -10.96
CA LEU A 40 -5.84 -14.52 -9.73
C LEU A 40 -4.33 -14.40 -9.94
N PHE A 41 -3.74 -15.35 -10.65
CA PHE A 41 -2.31 -15.38 -10.95
C PHE A 41 -1.90 -14.13 -11.73
N MET A 42 -2.66 -13.75 -12.77
CA MET A 42 -2.41 -12.53 -13.53
C MET A 42 -2.57 -11.28 -12.65
N ALA A 43 -3.68 -11.16 -11.91
CA ALA A 43 -3.96 -10.01 -11.07
C ALA A 43 -2.90 -9.81 -9.97
N LEU A 44 -2.52 -10.88 -9.28
CA LEU A 44 -1.50 -10.83 -8.22
C LEU A 44 -0.12 -10.53 -8.79
N THR A 45 0.22 -11.02 -9.99
CA THR A 45 1.47 -10.61 -10.66
C THR A 45 1.52 -9.09 -10.82
N VAL A 46 0.39 -8.47 -11.22
CA VAL A 46 0.28 -7.00 -11.39
C VAL A 46 0.45 -6.29 -10.06
N VAL A 47 -0.19 -6.80 -9.02
CA VAL A 47 -0.04 -6.29 -7.65
C VAL A 47 1.43 -6.36 -7.20
N LEU A 48 2.13 -7.48 -7.34
CA LEU A 48 3.53 -7.56 -6.92
C LEU A 48 4.42 -6.55 -7.65
N ALA A 49 4.27 -6.43 -8.97
CA ALA A 49 5.06 -5.52 -9.78
C ALA A 49 4.80 -4.05 -9.39
N ILE A 50 3.52 -3.64 -9.33
CA ILE A 50 3.16 -2.24 -9.06
C ILE A 50 3.53 -1.82 -7.64
N PHE A 51 3.33 -2.66 -6.62
CA PHE A 51 3.66 -2.31 -5.24
C PHE A 51 5.18 -2.20 -5.02
N GLY A 52 5.98 -3.03 -5.70
CA GLY A 52 7.43 -2.85 -5.73
C GLY A 52 7.83 -1.49 -6.31
N LEU A 53 7.22 -1.09 -7.42
CA LEU A 53 7.45 0.22 -8.05
C LEU A 53 6.97 1.40 -7.18
N VAL A 54 5.80 1.26 -6.52
CA VAL A 54 5.28 2.29 -5.60
C VAL A 54 6.28 2.56 -4.48
N ILE A 55 6.75 1.52 -3.79
CA ILE A 55 7.66 1.68 -2.65
C ILE A 55 8.98 2.28 -3.13
N ALA A 56 9.52 1.82 -4.26
CA ALA A 56 10.73 2.38 -4.85
C ALA A 56 10.58 3.87 -5.21
N ALA A 57 9.44 4.26 -5.78
CA ALA A 57 9.13 5.65 -6.09
C ALA A 57 9.02 6.50 -4.81
N VAL A 58 8.37 5.98 -3.77
CA VAL A 58 8.26 6.66 -2.47
C VAL A 58 9.62 6.85 -1.83
N PHE A 59 10.48 5.84 -1.80
CA PHE A 59 11.83 5.96 -1.23
C PHE A 59 12.69 6.97 -1.97
N LYS A 60 12.53 7.08 -3.28
CA LYS A 60 13.25 8.08 -4.08
C LYS A 60 12.72 9.50 -3.87
N GLN A 61 11.41 9.67 -3.79
CA GLN A 61 10.77 10.99 -3.65
C GLN A 61 10.77 11.50 -2.21
N TYR A 62 10.71 10.58 -1.23
CA TYR A 62 10.62 10.84 0.20
C TYR A 62 11.66 10.01 0.96
N PRO A 63 12.96 10.35 0.87
CA PRO A 63 14.04 9.57 1.46
C PRO A 63 13.90 9.35 2.98
N ALA A 64 13.30 10.31 3.68
CA ALA A 64 13.01 10.24 5.11
C ALA A 64 12.16 9.01 5.52
N ALA A 65 11.47 8.36 4.57
CA ALA A 65 10.72 7.13 4.81
C ALA A 65 11.58 5.85 4.84
N ILE A 66 12.79 5.88 4.27
CA ILE A 66 13.63 4.69 4.09
C ILE A 66 14.03 4.10 5.45
N PHE A 67 14.70 4.89 6.29
CA PHE A 67 15.19 4.41 7.58
C PHE A 67 14.08 3.88 8.51
N PRO A 68 12.95 4.59 8.72
CA PRO A 68 11.82 4.05 9.49
C PRO A 68 11.31 2.72 8.94
N CYS A 69 11.09 2.61 7.63
CA CYS A 69 10.59 1.36 7.02
C CYS A 69 11.59 0.20 7.16
N MET A 70 12.90 0.46 7.09
CA MET A 70 13.94 -0.54 7.29
C MET A 70 14.03 -1.01 8.74
N VAL A 71 13.98 -0.09 9.71
CA VAL A 71 14.02 -0.37 11.15
C VAL A 71 12.77 -1.11 11.62
N GLN A 72 11.63 -0.90 10.96
CA GLN A 72 10.40 -1.61 11.27
C GLN A 72 10.51 -3.12 11.12
N ILE A 73 11.30 -3.63 10.16
CA ILE A 73 11.48 -5.07 9.91
C ILE A 73 12.08 -5.79 11.14
N PRO A 74 13.26 -5.42 11.67
CA PRO A 74 13.81 -6.07 12.86
C PRO A 74 12.94 -5.85 14.11
N ILE A 75 12.26 -4.71 14.26
CA ILE A 75 11.30 -4.50 15.35
C ILE A 75 10.14 -5.51 15.25
N ALA A 76 9.56 -5.69 14.07
CA ALA A 76 8.50 -6.66 13.83
C ALA A 76 8.95 -8.09 14.15
N VAL A 77 10.15 -8.48 13.73
CA VAL A 77 10.73 -9.80 14.04
C VAL A 77 10.93 -9.97 15.56
N ALA A 78 11.46 -8.96 16.24
CA ALA A 78 11.66 -8.99 17.69
C ALA A 78 10.34 -9.17 18.43
N ILE A 79 9.29 -8.42 18.07
CA ILE A 79 7.95 -8.55 18.65
C ILE A 79 7.37 -9.94 18.35
N GLY A 80 7.46 -10.41 17.10
CA GLY A 80 6.99 -11.74 16.72
C GLY A 80 7.60 -12.86 17.56
N VAL A 81 8.92 -12.79 17.81
CA VAL A 81 9.64 -13.76 18.65
C VAL A 81 9.26 -13.62 20.12
N LEU A 82 9.14 -12.40 20.65
CA LEU A 82 8.77 -12.16 22.05
C LEU A 82 7.35 -12.65 22.36
N LEU A 83 6.39 -12.36 21.49
CA LEU A 83 5.00 -12.81 21.64
C LEU A 83 4.91 -14.33 21.58
N HIS A 84 5.56 -14.95 20.60
CA HIS A 84 5.41 -16.39 20.38
C HIS A 84 6.18 -17.23 21.41
N ARG A 85 7.37 -16.78 21.86
CA ARG A 85 8.22 -17.58 22.78
C ARG A 85 8.07 -17.24 24.25
N LYS A 86 7.68 -16.01 24.61
CA LYS A 86 7.69 -15.55 26.01
C LYS A 86 6.30 -15.27 26.60
N GLY A 87 5.22 -15.46 25.84
CA GLY A 87 3.85 -15.27 26.33
C GLY A 87 3.57 -13.85 26.86
N VAL A 88 4.36 -12.87 26.43
CA VAL A 88 4.21 -11.47 26.86
C VAL A 88 2.94 -10.90 26.21
N GLY A 89 2.16 -10.13 26.97
CA GLY A 89 0.97 -9.46 26.45
C GLY A 89 1.29 -8.50 25.29
N LEU A 90 0.36 -8.38 24.33
CA LEU A 90 0.56 -7.61 23.08
C LEU A 90 0.72 -6.11 23.30
N LEU A 91 0.07 -5.55 24.32
CA LEU A 91 -0.11 -4.11 24.47
C LEU A 91 1.20 -3.35 24.68
N VAL A 92 2.02 -3.77 25.66
CA VAL A 92 3.26 -3.05 26.02
C VAL A 92 4.29 -3.05 24.89
N PRO A 93 4.66 -4.21 24.27
CA PRO A 93 5.57 -4.22 23.14
C PRO A 93 5.10 -3.35 21.97
N SER A 94 3.78 -3.25 21.78
CA SER A 94 3.19 -2.53 20.65
C SER A 94 3.19 -1.01 20.85
N ILE A 95 2.95 -0.53 22.07
CA ILE A 95 3.11 0.90 22.41
C ILE A 95 4.58 1.29 22.27
N ILE A 96 5.50 0.45 22.76
CA ILE A 96 6.94 0.69 22.61
C ILE A 96 7.32 0.74 21.13
N ALA A 97 6.84 -0.21 20.32
CA ALA A 97 7.12 -0.24 18.89
C ALA A 97 6.58 1.00 18.17
N LEU A 98 5.34 1.40 18.46
CA LEU A 98 4.74 2.61 17.90
C LEU A 98 5.55 3.86 18.29
N GLY A 99 5.93 3.99 19.56
CA GLY A 99 6.76 5.10 20.04
C GLY A 99 8.13 5.13 19.34
N VAL A 100 8.81 3.99 19.23
CA VAL A 100 10.07 3.87 18.49
C VAL A 100 9.89 4.24 17.02
N MET A 101 8.82 3.78 16.37
CA MET A 101 8.52 4.14 14.99
C MET A 101 8.34 5.65 14.83
N TYR A 102 7.61 6.33 15.71
CA TYR A 102 7.49 7.79 15.68
C TYR A 102 8.83 8.50 15.93
N LEU A 103 9.67 7.99 16.84
CA LEU A 103 11.02 8.52 17.02
C LEU A 103 11.86 8.38 15.75
N THR A 104 11.75 7.25 15.03
CA THR A 104 12.44 7.11 13.73
C THR A 104 11.90 8.07 12.68
N VAL A 105 10.63 8.42 12.69
CA VAL A 105 10.07 9.42 11.77
C VAL A 105 10.62 10.82 12.07
N VAL A 106 10.74 11.18 13.35
CA VAL A 106 11.19 12.51 13.77
C VAL A 106 12.71 12.68 13.61
N PHE A 107 13.49 11.65 13.93
CA PHE A 107 14.95 11.73 13.99
C PHE A 107 15.67 10.94 12.90
N GLY A 108 14.97 10.12 12.12
CA GLY A 108 15.55 9.18 11.17
C GLY A 108 16.05 9.77 9.86
N ASP A 109 15.92 11.09 9.68
CA ASP A 109 16.44 11.82 8.52
C ASP A 109 17.50 12.88 8.89
N GLY A 110 17.91 12.94 10.16
CA GLY A 110 18.94 13.86 10.63
C GLY A 110 20.37 13.33 10.46
N GLY A 111 21.33 14.22 10.20
CA GLY A 111 22.77 13.94 10.25
C GLY A 111 23.21 12.72 9.42
N ALA A 112 23.83 11.73 10.07
CA ALA A 112 24.31 10.52 9.42
C ALA A 112 23.17 9.66 8.84
N LEU A 113 21.99 9.66 9.47
CA LEU A 113 20.82 8.92 8.98
C LEU A 113 20.22 9.56 7.74
N GLY A 114 20.19 10.89 7.66
CA GLY A 114 19.83 11.61 6.44
C GLY A 114 20.78 11.32 5.27
N SER A 115 22.09 11.25 5.55
CA SER A 115 23.09 10.86 4.53
C SER A 115 22.89 9.41 4.07
N PHE A 116 22.54 8.50 4.98
CA PHE A 116 22.18 7.12 4.66
C PHE A 116 20.93 7.04 3.78
N ASN A 117 19.86 7.77 4.13
CA ASN A 117 18.65 7.84 3.32
C ASN A 117 18.93 8.40 1.92
N ALA A 118 19.72 9.48 1.82
CA ALA A 118 20.09 10.09 0.55
C ALA A 118 20.89 9.13 -0.34
N ALA A 119 21.84 8.39 0.23
CA ALA A 119 22.64 7.40 -0.50
C ALA A 119 21.77 6.28 -1.09
N LEU A 120 20.77 5.80 -0.34
CA LEU A 120 19.85 4.76 -0.80
C LEU A 120 18.78 5.32 -1.75
N ALA A 121 18.32 6.56 -1.58
CA ALA A 121 17.40 7.22 -2.51
C ALA A 121 18.04 7.50 -3.88
N ALA A 122 19.37 7.62 -3.94
CA ALA A 122 20.12 7.76 -5.19
C ALA A 122 20.10 6.48 -6.06
N TRP A 123 19.71 5.33 -5.50
CA TRP A 123 19.62 4.09 -6.27
C TRP A 123 18.56 4.19 -7.39
N PRO A 124 18.83 3.61 -8.56
CA PRO A 124 17.82 3.42 -9.60
C PRO A 124 16.59 2.64 -9.08
N ILE A 125 15.41 2.95 -9.64
CA ILE A 125 14.14 2.33 -9.24
C ILE A 125 14.21 0.81 -9.39
N TRP A 126 14.78 0.29 -10.48
CA TRP A 126 14.88 -1.14 -10.72
C TRP A 126 15.69 -1.88 -9.63
N GLN A 127 16.73 -1.25 -9.06
CA GLN A 127 17.51 -1.86 -7.97
C GLN A 127 16.66 -2.03 -6.72
N TRP A 128 15.89 -0.99 -6.38
CA TRP A 128 14.92 -1.05 -5.30
C TRP A 128 13.86 -2.12 -5.52
N VAL A 129 13.30 -2.22 -6.73
CA VAL A 129 12.31 -3.26 -7.06
C VAL A 129 12.87 -4.66 -6.84
N VAL A 130 14.10 -4.94 -7.30
CA VAL A 130 14.76 -6.23 -7.09
C VAL A 130 14.97 -6.53 -5.61
N VAL A 131 15.45 -5.54 -4.83
CA VAL A 131 15.64 -5.70 -3.37
C VAL A 131 14.31 -5.95 -2.66
N LEU A 132 13.25 -5.20 -3.01
CA LEU A 132 11.92 -5.33 -2.41
C LEU A 132 11.27 -6.67 -2.74
N LEU A 133 11.41 -7.16 -3.98
CA LEU A 133 10.91 -8.48 -4.36
C LEU A 133 11.71 -9.61 -3.71
N GLY A 134 13.04 -9.45 -3.57
CA GLY A 134 13.89 -10.37 -2.80
C GLY A 134 13.51 -10.41 -1.32
N TYR A 135 13.22 -9.25 -0.72
CA TYR A 135 12.67 -9.15 0.63
C TYR A 135 11.29 -9.83 0.73
N SER A 136 10.39 -9.57 -0.23
CA SER A 136 9.05 -10.16 -0.28
C SER A 136 9.10 -11.69 -0.41
N TYR A 137 10.10 -12.23 -1.13
CA TYR A 137 10.37 -13.67 -1.14
C TYR A 137 10.62 -14.22 0.27
N ILE A 138 11.51 -13.57 1.04
CA ILE A 138 11.82 -13.97 2.42
C ILE A 138 10.55 -13.89 3.27
N ALA A 139 9.80 -12.78 3.20
CA ALA A 139 8.57 -12.59 3.95
C ALA A 139 7.49 -13.63 3.62
N SER A 140 7.33 -14.00 2.35
CA SER A 140 6.35 -15.00 1.89
C SER A 140 6.63 -16.42 2.39
N VAL A 141 7.92 -16.77 2.52
CA VAL A 141 8.39 -18.11 2.92
C VAL A 141 8.46 -18.29 4.44
N LEU A 142 8.78 -17.22 5.19
CA LEU A 142 8.81 -17.26 6.65
C LEU A 142 7.42 -17.54 7.24
N PRO A 143 7.34 -18.15 8.44
CA PRO A 143 6.08 -18.30 9.15
C PRO A 143 5.39 -16.95 9.37
N VAL A 144 4.06 -16.94 9.29
CA VAL A 144 3.23 -15.73 9.39
C VAL A 144 3.54 -14.94 10.67
N TRP A 145 3.67 -15.63 11.80
CA TRP A 145 3.90 -15.05 13.12
C TRP A 145 5.28 -14.41 13.28
N THR A 146 6.27 -14.76 12.46
CA THR A 146 7.65 -14.27 12.61
C THR A 146 7.80 -12.85 12.08
N LEU A 147 7.16 -12.52 10.95
CA LEU A 147 7.35 -11.23 10.29
C LEU A 147 6.02 -10.60 9.86
N LEU A 148 5.22 -11.29 9.05
CA LEU A 148 4.02 -10.70 8.43
C LEU A 148 3.01 -10.21 9.50
N GLN A 149 2.61 -11.06 10.43
CA GLN A 149 1.64 -10.70 11.47
C GLN A 149 2.10 -9.56 12.40
N PRO A 150 3.30 -9.60 13.02
CA PRO A 150 3.74 -8.48 13.87
C PRO A 150 3.97 -7.20 13.08
N ARG A 151 4.44 -7.28 11.81
CA ARG A 151 4.61 -6.12 10.95
C ARG A 151 3.28 -5.48 10.57
N ASP A 152 2.30 -6.29 10.16
CA ASP A 152 0.94 -5.84 9.85
C ASP A 152 0.30 -5.18 11.07
N TYR A 153 0.57 -5.69 12.27
CA TYR A 153 0.06 -5.13 13.51
C TYR A 153 0.66 -3.75 13.81
N ILE A 154 1.99 -3.59 13.73
CA ILE A 154 2.66 -2.27 13.88
C ILE A 154 2.12 -1.28 12.84
N ASN A 155 1.98 -1.71 11.58
CA ASN A 155 1.47 -0.86 10.51
C ASN A 155 0.00 -0.47 10.70
N SER A 156 -0.82 -1.36 11.25
CA SER A 156 -2.21 -1.05 11.57
C SER A 156 -2.29 0.03 12.65
N LEU A 157 -1.42 -0.01 13.67
CA LEU A 157 -1.33 1.04 14.68
C LEU A 157 -0.87 2.37 14.09
N GLN A 158 0.14 2.35 13.23
CA GLN A 158 0.59 3.55 12.50
C GLN A 158 -0.49 4.10 11.58
N LEU A 159 -1.25 3.25 10.89
CA LEU A 159 -2.36 3.67 10.03
C LEU A 159 -3.45 4.37 10.85
N ILE A 160 -3.92 3.76 11.94
CA ILE A 160 -4.99 4.34 12.78
C ILE A 160 -4.53 5.68 13.39
N SER A 161 -3.31 5.76 13.88
CA SER A 161 -2.77 6.99 14.48
C SER A 161 -2.50 8.09 13.43
N ALA A 162 -1.95 7.74 12.25
CA ALA A 162 -1.79 8.68 11.15
C ALA A 162 -3.14 9.19 10.62
N LEU A 163 -4.14 8.32 10.51
CA LEU A 163 -5.50 8.67 10.13
C LEU A 163 -6.12 9.67 11.12
N ALA A 164 -5.93 9.44 12.42
CA ALA A 164 -6.38 10.38 13.44
C ALA A 164 -5.70 11.75 13.29
N LEU A 165 -4.39 11.79 13.03
CA LEU A 165 -3.67 13.04 12.76
C LEU A 165 -4.16 13.75 11.50
N ILE A 166 -4.42 13.00 10.42
CA ILE A 166 -4.98 13.56 9.17
C ILE A 166 -6.34 14.18 9.44
N VAL A 167 -7.22 13.47 10.16
CA VAL A 167 -8.57 13.98 10.50
C VAL A 167 -8.48 15.23 11.36
N LEU A 168 -7.66 15.21 12.42
CA LEU A 168 -7.47 16.38 13.27
C LEU A 168 -6.91 17.56 12.46
N GLY A 169 -5.90 17.31 11.61
CA GLY A 169 -5.30 18.33 10.78
C GLY A 169 -6.23 18.90 9.72
N LEU A 170 -7.08 18.07 9.13
CA LEU A 170 -8.15 18.50 8.24
C LEU A 170 -9.11 19.46 8.96
N PHE A 171 -9.58 19.11 10.16
CA PHE A 171 -10.47 19.98 10.93
C PHE A 171 -9.78 21.28 11.35
N THR A 172 -8.52 21.23 11.76
CA THR A 172 -7.76 22.44 12.10
C THR A 172 -7.57 23.34 10.87
N ALA A 173 -7.20 22.78 9.73
CA ALA A 173 -7.10 23.52 8.47
C ALA A 173 -8.44 24.13 8.04
N ALA A 174 -9.55 23.41 8.26
CA ALA A 174 -10.90 23.91 7.94
C ALA A 174 -11.34 25.08 8.84
N LEU A 175 -10.99 25.06 10.13
CA LEU A 175 -11.44 26.06 11.11
C LEU A 175 -10.53 27.27 11.21
N VAL A 176 -9.21 27.07 11.10
CA VAL A 176 -8.19 28.10 11.37
C VAL A 176 -7.43 28.50 10.09
N GLY A 177 -7.47 27.67 9.05
CA GLY A 177 -6.60 27.81 7.89
C GLY A 177 -5.18 27.31 8.16
N PHE A 178 -4.31 27.46 7.18
CA PHE A 178 -2.90 27.08 7.26
C PHE A 178 -2.03 28.08 6.51
N THR A 179 -0.94 28.53 7.12
CA THR A 179 0.07 29.36 6.45
C THR A 179 1.26 28.46 6.08
N PRO A 180 1.39 28.03 4.81
CA PRO A 180 2.54 27.25 4.38
C PRO A 180 3.85 28.03 4.56
N SER A 181 4.94 27.31 4.81
CA SER A 181 6.26 27.93 4.96
C SER A 181 6.65 28.66 3.66
N GLY A 182 6.84 29.98 3.75
CA GLY A 182 7.14 30.83 2.60
C GLY A 182 5.94 31.55 1.99
N ALA A 183 4.73 31.41 2.55
CA ALA A 183 3.59 32.26 2.20
C ALA A 183 3.48 33.48 3.11
N ASP A 184 3.02 34.58 2.54
CA ASP A 184 2.76 35.84 3.24
C ASP A 184 1.41 35.85 3.99
N SER A 185 0.51 34.92 3.66
CA SER A 185 -0.86 34.87 4.20
C SER A 185 -1.38 33.46 4.43
N SER A 186 -2.29 33.34 5.41
CA SER A 186 -2.99 32.09 5.70
C SER A 186 -3.92 31.71 4.57
N GLN A 187 -3.88 30.44 4.18
CA GLN A 187 -4.75 29.84 3.18
C GLN A 187 -5.95 29.19 3.88
N ALA A 188 -7.15 29.51 3.42
CA ALA A 188 -8.35 28.79 3.83
C ALA A 188 -8.36 27.41 3.15
N LEU A 189 -8.95 26.41 3.83
CA LEU A 189 -9.15 25.10 3.22
C LEU A 189 -10.30 25.18 2.22
N GLU A 190 -9.96 25.16 0.94
CA GLU A 190 -10.92 25.10 -0.16
C GLU A 190 -10.73 23.84 -0.99
N PHE A 191 -11.84 23.31 -1.51
CA PHE A 191 -11.78 22.20 -2.46
C PHE A 191 -11.46 22.75 -3.84
N VAL A 192 -10.18 22.75 -4.19
CA VAL A 192 -9.64 23.39 -5.41
C VAL A 192 -9.85 22.54 -6.67
N ALA A 193 -10.15 21.26 -6.50
CA ALA A 193 -10.45 20.39 -7.63
C ALA A 193 -11.80 20.76 -8.28
N PRO A 194 -11.86 20.95 -9.61
CA PRO A 194 -13.11 21.22 -10.29
C PRO A 194 -14.05 20.00 -10.20
N ALA A 195 -15.35 20.26 -10.05
CA ALA A 195 -16.35 19.18 -10.01
C ALA A 195 -16.38 18.36 -11.32
N PHE A 196 -16.11 19.02 -12.45
CA PHE A 196 -16.05 18.39 -13.77
C PHE A 196 -14.94 19.02 -14.63
N GLN A 197 -14.17 18.16 -15.31
CA GLN A 197 -13.26 18.55 -16.39
C GLN A 197 -13.62 17.73 -17.62
N TRP A 198 -14.34 18.33 -18.56
CA TRP A 198 -14.93 17.62 -19.70
C TRP A 198 -13.90 17.18 -20.75
N HIS A 199 -12.81 17.94 -20.88
CA HIS A 199 -11.77 17.70 -21.88
C HIS A 199 -10.37 17.74 -21.23
N PRO A 200 -10.04 16.78 -20.34
CA PRO A 200 -8.72 16.71 -19.75
C PRO A 200 -7.67 16.38 -20.83
N GLU A 201 -6.62 17.19 -20.90
CA GLU A 201 -5.62 17.11 -21.96
C GLU A 201 -4.90 15.75 -21.93
N GLY A 202 -4.91 15.05 -23.06
CA GLY A 202 -4.26 13.76 -23.22
C GLY A 202 -4.89 12.61 -22.42
N ALA A 203 -6.04 12.83 -21.78
CA ALA A 203 -6.67 11.81 -20.97
C ALA A 203 -7.38 10.75 -21.82
N PRO A 204 -7.21 9.46 -21.50
CA PRO A 204 -8.01 8.39 -22.07
C PRO A 204 -9.49 8.49 -21.65
N MET A 205 -10.37 7.76 -22.35
CA MET A 205 -11.80 7.71 -22.04
C MET A 205 -12.05 7.36 -20.57
N ILE A 206 -12.99 8.04 -19.92
CA ILE A 206 -13.33 7.83 -18.50
C ILE A 206 -13.91 6.43 -18.21
N PHE A 207 -14.56 5.82 -19.21
CA PHE A 207 -15.34 4.58 -19.04
C PHE A 207 -14.52 3.41 -18.46
N PRO A 208 -13.32 3.04 -19.00
CA PRO A 208 -12.43 2.08 -18.36
C PRO A 208 -12.08 2.37 -16.90
N PHE A 209 -11.84 3.64 -16.54
CA PHE A 209 -11.47 4.02 -15.18
C PHE A 209 -12.61 3.85 -14.19
N LEU A 210 -13.85 4.10 -14.63
CA LEU A 210 -15.01 3.84 -13.78
C LEU A 210 -15.06 2.38 -13.35
N PHE A 211 -14.78 1.42 -14.24
CA PHE A 211 -14.72 0.01 -13.85
C PHE A 211 -13.60 -0.28 -12.86
N ILE A 212 -12.43 0.35 -12.99
CA ILE A 212 -11.29 0.15 -12.09
C ILE A 212 -11.61 0.73 -10.69
N THR A 213 -12.07 1.98 -10.62
CA THR A 213 -12.38 2.68 -9.37
C THR A 213 -13.57 2.02 -8.65
N ILE A 214 -14.60 1.61 -9.39
CA ILE A 214 -15.76 0.91 -8.83
C ILE A 214 -15.40 -0.52 -8.40
N ALA A 215 -14.54 -1.24 -9.13
CA ALA A 215 -14.22 -2.63 -8.81
C ALA A 215 -13.58 -2.79 -7.42
N CYS A 216 -12.59 -1.95 -7.08
CA CYS A 216 -11.89 -2.07 -5.80
C CYS A 216 -12.77 -1.64 -4.61
N GLY A 217 -13.59 -0.60 -4.77
CA GLY A 217 -14.46 -0.10 -3.69
C GLY A 217 -15.83 -0.80 -3.59
N ALA A 218 -16.56 -0.89 -4.69
CA ALA A 218 -17.94 -1.41 -4.70
C ALA A 218 -18.00 -2.94 -4.71
N ILE A 219 -17.13 -3.61 -5.46
CA ILE A 219 -17.18 -5.07 -5.67
C ILE A 219 -16.12 -5.83 -4.84
N SER A 220 -15.13 -5.14 -4.28
CA SER A 220 -14.00 -5.72 -3.54
C SER A 220 -13.27 -6.86 -4.27
N GLY A 221 -12.15 -6.51 -4.90
CA GLY A 221 -11.28 -7.49 -5.59
C GLY A 221 -10.27 -8.13 -4.65
N PHE A 222 -9.15 -7.45 -4.42
CA PHE A 222 -8.02 -7.99 -3.66
C PHE A 222 -8.37 -8.31 -2.20
N HIS A 223 -9.22 -7.53 -1.54
CA HIS A 223 -9.59 -7.80 -0.14
C HIS A 223 -10.39 -9.08 0.04
N CYS A 224 -11.17 -9.52 -0.95
CA CYS A 224 -11.82 -10.83 -0.91
C CYS A 224 -10.78 -11.98 -0.94
N LEU A 225 -9.68 -11.78 -1.67
CA LEU A 225 -8.58 -12.74 -1.75
C LEU A 225 -7.79 -12.79 -0.45
N VAL A 226 -7.51 -11.63 0.15
CA VAL A 226 -6.86 -11.54 1.48
C VAL A 226 -7.78 -12.14 2.55
N SER A 227 -9.07 -11.82 2.51
CA SER A 227 -10.08 -12.32 3.44
C SER A 227 -10.13 -13.85 3.48
N SER A 228 -10.19 -14.48 2.30
CA SER A 228 -10.24 -15.95 2.20
C SER A 228 -8.87 -16.64 2.24
N GLY A 229 -7.79 -15.96 1.87
CA GLY A 229 -6.45 -16.54 1.75
C GLY A 229 -5.60 -16.42 3.00
N THR A 230 -5.78 -15.35 3.79
CA THR A 230 -4.99 -15.07 5.00
C THR A 230 -5.84 -14.78 6.23
N SER A 231 -6.82 -13.87 6.14
CA SER A 231 -7.56 -13.39 7.33
C SER A 231 -8.42 -14.49 7.96
N SER A 232 -9.06 -15.34 7.13
CA SER A 232 -9.85 -16.49 7.59
C SER A 232 -9.07 -17.45 8.49
N LYS A 233 -7.75 -17.54 8.30
CA LYS A 233 -6.85 -18.45 9.04
C LYS A 233 -6.31 -17.83 10.35
N GLN A 234 -6.60 -16.56 10.60
CA GLN A 234 -6.09 -15.80 11.76
C GLN A 234 -7.19 -15.39 12.74
N LEU A 235 -8.46 -15.61 12.40
CA LEU A 235 -9.59 -15.34 13.28
C LEU A 235 -9.61 -16.31 14.47
N LYS A 236 -9.94 -15.78 15.65
CA LYS A 236 -10.12 -16.59 16.87
C LYS A 236 -11.47 -17.32 16.84
N CYS A 237 -12.52 -16.64 16.41
CA CYS A 237 -13.86 -17.23 16.24
C CYS A 237 -14.64 -16.56 15.09
N GLU A 238 -15.71 -17.20 14.63
CA GLU A 238 -16.52 -16.72 13.50
C GLU A 238 -17.21 -15.38 13.78
N THR A 239 -17.57 -15.08 15.04
CA THR A 239 -18.19 -13.80 15.41
C THR A 239 -17.27 -12.60 15.15
N ASP A 240 -15.96 -12.80 15.21
CA ASP A 240 -14.96 -11.76 14.93
C ASP A 240 -14.92 -11.41 13.42
N ALA A 241 -15.44 -12.28 12.55
CA ALA A 241 -15.42 -12.08 11.09
C ALA A 241 -16.21 -10.83 10.67
N ARG A 242 -17.27 -10.46 11.40
CA ARG A 242 -18.03 -9.24 11.10
C ARG A 242 -17.20 -7.99 11.36
N PHE A 243 -16.57 -7.90 12.53
CA PHE A 243 -15.75 -6.73 12.87
C PHE A 243 -14.53 -6.63 11.96
N ILE A 244 -13.83 -7.74 11.73
CA ILE A 244 -12.60 -7.75 10.92
C ILE A 244 -12.89 -7.62 9.43
N GLY A 245 -13.82 -8.39 8.86
CA GLY A 245 -14.11 -8.35 7.43
C GLY A 245 -14.92 -7.13 7.01
N TYR A 246 -16.09 -6.92 7.61
CA TYR A 246 -16.96 -5.79 7.23
C TYR A 246 -16.43 -4.46 7.77
N GLY A 247 -15.96 -4.43 9.02
CA GLY A 247 -15.48 -3.21 9.67
C GLY A 247 -14.21 -2.63 9.03
N SER A 248 -13.23 -3.48 8.66
CA SER A 248 -12.01 -3.00 7.99
C SER A 248 -12.31 -2.32 6.65
N MET A 249 -13.25 -2.86 5.87
CA MET A 249 -13.63 -2.27 4.60
C MET A 249 -14.36 -0.93 4.75
N LEU A 250 -15.10 -0.71 5.85
CA LEU A 250 -15.63 0.62 6.18
C LEU A 250 -14.50 1.61 6.50
N THR A 251 -13.50 1.19 7.29
CA THR A 251 -12.36 2.05 7.61
C THR A 251 -11.52 2.40 6.39
N GLU A 252 -11.42 1.49 5.42
CA GLU A 252 -10.79 1.78 4.13
C GLU A 252 -11.61 2.77 3.29
N GLY A 253 -12.94 2.64 3.25
CA GLY A 253 -13.80 3.63 2.59
C GLY A 253 -13.65 5.03 3.21
N PHE A 254 -13.46 5.10 4.53
CA PHE A 254 -13.16 6.35 5.22
C PHE A 254 -11.76 6.89 4.83
N LEU A 255 -10.73 6.04 4.78
CA LEU A 255 -9.40 6.41 4.26
C LEU A 255 -9.49 6.95 2.82
N ALA A 256 -10.26 6.30 1.94
CA ALA A 256 -10.44 6.75 0.56
C ALA A 256 -11.05 8.17 0.48
N THR A 257 -12.01 8.48 1.35
CA THR A 257 -12.57 9.83 1.46
C THR A 257 -11.49 10.86 1.86
N LEU A 258 -10.63 10.52 2.81
CA LEU A 258 -9.54 11.40 3.22
C LEU A 258 -8.47 11.57 2.13
N VAL A 259 -8.19 10.52 1.34
CA VAL A 259 -7.31 10.62 0.18
C VAL A 259 -7.88 11.62 -0.84
N ILE A 260 -9.19 11.59 -1.10
CA ILE A 260 -9.86 12.56 -1.99
C ILE A 260 -9.72 13.97 -1.43
N LEU A 261 -9.92 14.17 -0.13
CA LEU A 261 -9.76 15.48 0.51
C LEU A 261 -8.31 15.96 0.49
N ALA A 262 -7.33 15.09 0.72
CA ALA A 262 -5.91 15.43 0.63
C ALA A 262 -5.52 15.86 -0.79
N CYS A 263 -5.92 15.10 -1.80
CA CYS A 263 -5.61 15.40 -3.21
C CYS A 263 -6.42 16.58 -3.75
N GLY A 264 -7.66 16.77 -3.31
CA GLY A 264 -8.58 17.78 -3.86
C GLY A 264 -8.61 19.11 -3.11
N ALA A 265 -8.25 19.12 -1.82
CA ALA A 265 -8.23 20.32 -0.98
C ALA A 265 -6.87 20.52 -0.29
N GLY A 266 -6.29 19.45 0.27
CA GLY A 266 -5.01 19.51 0.98
C GLY A 266 -3.86 20.01 0.10
N LEU A 267 -3.80 19.63 -1.17
CA LEU A 267 -2.82 20.17 -2.13
C LEU A 267 -2.95 21.68 -2.34
N GLY A 268 -4.17 22.21 -2.33
CA GLY A 268 -4.46 23.63 -2.48
C GLY A 268 -3.87 24.48 -1.34
N LEU A 269 -3.65 23.89 -0.17
CA LEU A 269 -3.03 24.59 0.96
C LEU A 269 -1.56 24.96 0.71
N GLY A 270 -0.86 24.27 -0.19
CA GLY A 270 0.54 24.56 -0.51
C GLY A 270 1.24 23.43 -1.26
N LEU A 271 1.92 23.77 -2.36
CA LEU A 271 2.74 22.85 -3.12
C LEU A 271 4.03 23.58 -3.55
N MET A 272 5.17 23.07 -3.09
CA MET A 272 6.48 23.53 -3.60
C MET A 272 6.77 22.85 -4.93
N LYS A 273 6.90 23.65 -5.99
CA LYS A 273 7.29 23.16 -7.32
C LYS A 273 8.35 24.08 -7.91
N ASP A 274 9.48 23.50 -8.31
CA ASP A 274 10.62 24.22 -8.91
C ASP A 274 11.07 25.44 -8.09
N GLY A 275 11.10 25.29 -6.76
CA GLY A 275 11.48 26.36 -5.83
C GLY A 275 10.42 27.43 -5.57
N THR A 276 9.25 27.34 -6.22
CA THR A 276 8.14 28.27 -6.05
C THR A 276 7.02 27.62 -5.24
N LEU A 277 6.47 28.36 -4.28
CA LEU A 277 5.28 27.95 -3.55
C LEU A 277 4.02 28.27 -4.36
N LEU A 278 3.22 27.25 -4.63
CA LEU A 278 1.93 27.38 -5.28
C LEU A 278 0.82 27.07 -4.27
N THR A 279 -0.28 27.82 -4.32
CA THR A 279 -1.48 27.60 -3.49
C THR A 279 -2.74 27.63 -4.36
N GLY A 280 -3.87 27.23 -3.80
CA GLY A 280 -5.17 27.28 -4.46
C GLY A 280 -5.21 26.46 -5.75
N GLU A 281 -5.89 27.01 -6.75
CA GLU A 281 -6.01 26.40 -8.08
C GLU A 281 -4.66 26.25 -8.80
N ALA A 282 -3.69 27.14 -8.54
CA ALA A 282 -2.36 27.03 -9.15
C ALA A 282 -1.64 25.75 -8.71
N ALA A 283 -1.77 25.36 -7.44
CA ALA A 283 -1.24 24.08 -6.94
C ALA A 283 -1.94 22.88 -7.58
N TRP A 284 -3.27 22.95 -7.77
CA TRP A 284 -4.04 21.93 -8.47
C TRP A 284 -3.58 21.77 -9.92
N GLN A 285 -3.50 22.86 -10.69
CA GLN A 285 -3.07 22.83 -12.09
C GLN A 285 -1.63 22.35 -12.24
N ALA A 286 -0.75 22.73 -11.31
CA ALA A 286 0.63 22.25 -11.31
C ALA A 286 0.74 20.72 -11.19
N GLN A 287 -0.22 20.07 -10.52
CA GLN A 287 -0.27 18.62 -10.33
C GLN A 287 -1.12 17.91 -11.40
N TYR A 288 -2.19 18.54 -11.88
CA TYR A 288 -3.25 17.90 -12.69
C TYR A 288 -3.53 18.57 -14.04
N ALA A 289 -2.65 19.46 -14.54
CA ALA A 289 -2.83 20.16 -15.82
C ALA A 289 -3.15 19.23 -17.00
N SER A 290 -2.51 18.06 -17.05
CA SER A 290 -2.70 17.08 -18.12
C SER A 290 -2.57 15.65 -17.61
N TRP A 291 -3.02 14.69 -18.43
CA TRP A 291 -2.85 13.27 -18.13
C TRP A 291 -1.38 12.86 -18.01
N SER A 292 -0.49 13.47 -18.79
CA SER A 292 0.95 13.19 -18.69
C SER A 292 1.55 13.73 -17.39
N ALA A 293 1.14 14.93 -16.96
CA ALA A 293 1.58 15.53 -15.70
C ALA A 293 1.15 14.70 -14.48
N ALA A 294 -0.10 14.24 -14.44
CA ALA A 294 -0.64 13.41 -13.36
C ALA A 294 -0.38 11.91 -13.53
N GLY A 295 0.14 11.49 -14.69
CA GLY A 295 0.11 10.10 -15.13
C GLY A 295 1.10 9.18 -14.43
N SER A 296 2.24 9.74 -13.99
CA SER A 296 3.29 8.96 -13.33
C SER A 296 2.86 8.47 -11.95
N LEU A 297 3.36 7.30 -11.55
CA LEU A 297 3.06 6.71 -10.25
C LEU A 297 3.54 7.62 -9.10
N GLY A 298 4.74 8.20 -9.24
CA GLY A 298 5.29 9.15 -8.27
C GLY A 298 4.43 10.41 -8.13
N ALA A 299 3.94 10.98 -9.24
CA ALA A 299 3.04 12.13 -9.17
C ALA A 299 1.75 11.80 -8.39
N LYS A 300 1.12 10.64 -8.66
CA LYS A 300 -0.11 10.21 -7.97
C LYS A 300 0.10 10.02 -6.47
N VAL A 301 1.18 9.36 -6.09
CA VAL A 301 1.52 9.15 -4.68
C VAL A 301 1.87 10.46 -4.00
N GLY A 302 2.65 11.30 -4.68
CA GLY A 302 3.09 12.57 -4.12
C GLY A 302 1.94 13.56 -3.89
N ALA A 303 0.89 13.52 -4.70
CA ALA A 303 -0.33 14.29 -4.47
C ALA A 303 -0.94 13.98 -3.08
N PHE A 304 -1.08 12.70 -2.74
CA PHE A 304 -1.61 12.27 -1.45
C PHE A 304 -0.66 12.62 -0.29
N VAL A 305 0.65 12.38 -0.47
CA VAL A 305 1.66 12.64 0.57
C VAL A 305 1.72 14.13 0.90
N ASN A 306 1.84 15.00 -0.11
CA ASN A 306 1.93 16.44 0.09
C ASN A 306 0.61 17.02 0.64
N GLY A 307 -0.53 16.63 0.07
CA GLY A 307 -1.84 17.09 0.53
C GLY A 307 -2.13 16.71 1.98
N SER A 308 -1.81 15.47 2.37
CA SER A 308 -1.97 15.01 3.76
C SER A 308 -0.94 15.66 4.69
N ALA A 309 0.29 15.87 4.23
CA ALA A 309 1.32 16.56 5.01
C ALA A 309 0.93 18.01 5.33
N ASN A 310 0.18 18.69 4.45
CA ASN A 310 -0.34 20.02 4.74
C ASN A 310 -1.38 20.01 5.88
N PHE A 311 -2.25 19.00 5.96
CA PHE A 311 -3.15 18.82 7.10
C PHE A 311 -2.37 18.64 8.40
N LEU A 312 -1.33 17.81 8.38
CA LEU A 312 -0.48 17.58 9.55
C LEU A 312 0.26 18.86 9.98
N GLN A 313 0.74 19.66 9.01
CA GLN A 313 1.36 20.94 9.30
C GLN A 313 0.39 21.97 9.89
N ALA A 314 -0.90 21.92 9.53
CA ALA A 314 -1.92 22.74 10.17
C ALA A 314 -2.07 22.47 11.68
N LEU A 315 -1.69 21.27 12.15
CA LEU A 315 -1.60 20.95 13.58
C LEU A 315 -0.36 21.53 14.27
N GLY A 316 0.53 22.18 13.54
CA GLY A 316 1.81 22.68 14.03
C GLY A 316 2.97 21.67 13.92
N LEU A 317 2.78 20.55 13.22
CA LEU A 317 3.89 19.64 12.92
C LEU A 317 4.81 20.26 11.86
N SER A 318 6.13 20.06 12.00
CA SER A 318 7.08 20.55 11.01
C SER A 318 6.88 19.86 9.64
N ALA A 319 7.16 20.58 8.55
CA ALA A 319 7.07 20.05 7.19
C ALA A 319 7.85 18.73 7.01
N ALA A 320 9.08 18.68 7.55
CA ALA A 320 9.92 17.49 7.50
C ALA A 320 9.25 16.27 8.16
N VAL A 321 8.72 16.42 9.37
CA VAL A 321 8.03 15.34 10.10
C VAL A 321 6.75 14.91 9.38
N SER A 322 5.97 15.87 8.87
CA SER A 322 4.71 15.59 8.18
C SER A 322 4.92 14.80 6.89
N ILE A 323 5.91 15.20 6.08
CA ILE A 323 6.28 14.49 4.85
C ILE A 323 6.86 13.11 5.18
N ALA A 324 7.75 13.01 6.16
CA ALA A 324 8.32 11.74 6.58
C ALA A 324 7.23 10.77 7.06
N LEU A 325 6.30 11.23 7.90
CA LEU A 325 5.21 10.41 8.41
C LEU A 325 4.30 9.88 7.28
N MET A 326 3.98 10.73 6.31
CA MET A 326 3.15 10.35 5.16
C MET A 326 3.89 9.44 4.17
N GLY A 327 5.17 9.67 3.93
CA GLY A 327 6.02 8.75 3.17
C GLY A 327 6.08 7.36 3.81
N VAL A 328 6.30 7.30 5.13
CA VAL A 328 6.31 6.03 5.88
C VAL A 328 4.95 5.34 5.82
N LEU A 329 3.85 6.08 5.99
CA LEU A 329 2.51 5.50 5.89
C LEU A 329 2.29 4.81 4.54
N VAL A 330 2.60 5.49 3.44
CA VAL A 330 2.42 4.93 2.09
C VAL A 330 3.37 3.76 1.85
N ALA A 331 4.67 3.91 2.14
CA ALA A 331 5.66 2.85 1.91
C ALA A 331 5.38 1.61 2.75
N SER A 332 5.03 1.77 4.02
CA SER A 332 4.75 0.66 4.92
C SER A 332 3.46 -0.08 4.57
N PHE A 333 2.40 0.63 4.17
CA PHE A 333 1.15 0.00 3.71
C PHE A 333 1.31 -0.71 2.36
N ALA A 334 2.07 -0.10 1.45
CA ALA A 334 2.46 -0.74 0.20
C ALA A 334 3.32 -2.01 0.48
N GLY A 335 4.21 -1.94 1.47
CA GLY A 335 5.06 -3.06 1.88
C GLY A 335 4.30 -4.26 2.44
N THR A 336 3.28 -4.06 3.27
CA THR A 336 2.46 -5.16 3.80
C THR A 336 1.56 -5.77 2.73
N THR A 337 1.10 -4.93 1.80
CA THR A 337 0.38 -5.41 0.61
C THR A 337 1.28 -6.28 -0.27
N LEU A 338 2.53 -5.85 -0.50
CA LEU A 338 3.53 -6.63 -1.24
C LEU A 338 3.81 -7.99 -0.58
N ASP A 339 3.99 -8.02 0.75
CA ASP A 339 4.24 -9.25 1.51
C ASP A 339 3.07 -10.24 1.40
N THR A 340 1.85 -9.73 1.58
CA THR A 340 0.62 -10.53 1.49
C THR A 340 0.38 -11.02 0.07
N ALA A 341 0.53 -10.15 -0.93
CA ALA A 341 0.34 -10.50 -2.33
C ALA A 341 1.32 -11.57 -2.78
N CYS A 342 2.60 -11.49 -2.40
CA CYS A 342 3.60 -12.50 -2.74
C CYS A 342 3.28 -13.87 -2.10
N ARG A 343 2.77 -13.87 -0.88
CA ARG A 343 2.31 -15.10 -0.22
C ARG A 343 1.07 -15.70 -0.90
N LEU A 344 0.08 -14.89 -1.23
CA LEU A 344 -1.10 -15.34 -1.97
C LEU A 344 -0.73 -15.85 -3.37
N GLN A 345 0.18 -15.16 -4.05
CA GLN A 345 0.64 -15.56 -5.38
C GLN A 345 1.35 -16.91 -5.34
N ARG A 346 2.15 -17.16 -4.29
CA ARG A 346 2.70 -18.49 -4.04
C ARG A 346 1.58 -19.54 -3.90
N TYR A 347 0.55 -19.28 -3.10
CA TYR A 347 -0.56 -20.24 -2.94
C TYR A 347 -1.26 -20.51 -4.28
N VAL A 348 -1.55 -19.47 -5.07
CA VAL A 348 -2.16 -19.61 -6.40
C VAL A 348 -1.28 -20.42 -7.35
N VAL A 349 0.03 -20.17 -7.37
CA VAL A 349 0.99 -20.96 -8.19
C VAL A 349 0.98 -22.43 -7.77
N GLN A 350 0.99 -22.71 -6.47
CA GLN A 350 0.94 -24.08 -5.94
C GLN A 350 -0.40 -24.76 -6.28
N GLU A 351 -1.52 -24.05 -6.15
CA GLU A 351 -2.88 -24.53 -6.46
C GLU A 351 -3.05 -24.79 -7.97
N LEU A 352 -2.51 -23.94 -8.84
CA LEU A 352 -2.48 -24.13 -10.29
C LEU A 352 -1.66 -25.36 -10.66
N ALA A 353 -0.44 -25.46 -10.11
CA ALA A 353 0.46 -26.58 -10.35
C ALA A 353 -0.16 -27.93 -9.90
N ALA A 354 -0.83 -27.95 -8.75
CA ALA A 354 -1.56 -29.12 -8.26
C ALA A 354 -2.76 -29.48 -9.16
N THR A 355 -3.45 -28.48 -9.71
CA THR A 355 -4.64 -28.70 -10.56
C THR A 355 -4.28 -29.20 -11.96
N LEU A 356 -3.22 -28.67 -12.55
CA LEU A 356 -2.76 -29.06 -13.88
C LEU A 356 -2.13 -30.46 -13.86
N GLY A 357 -1.37 -30.78 -12.81
CA GLY A 357 -0.69 -32.08 -12.67
C GLY A 357 0.43 -32.29 -13.70
N GLY A 358 1.35 -33.23 -13.42
CA GLY A 358 2.45 -33.60 -14.32
C GLY A 358 3.84 -33.16 -13.84
N GLY A 359 4.88 -33.67 -14.54
CA GLY A 359 6.28 -33.57 -14.15
C GLY A 359 6.81 -32.16 -13.83
N PRO A 360 6.84 -31.21 -14.79
CA PRO A 360 7.43 -29.89 -14.56
C PRO A 360 6.66 -29.06 -13.52
N PHE A 361 5.35 -29.30 -13.37
CA PHE A 361 4.51 -28.61 -12.39
C PHE A 361 4.73 -29.11 -10.96
N ALA A 362 5.30 -30.31 -10.75
CA ALA A 362 5.62 -30.80 -9.42
C ALA A 362 6.62 -29.88 -8.68
N LEU A 363 7.56 -29.28 -9.42
CA LEU A 363 8.51 -28.31 -8.85
C LEU A 363 7.79 -27.08 -8.29
N LEU A 364 6.78 -26.58 -9.00
CA LEU A 364 6.00 -25.40 -8.59
C LEU A 364 5.04 -25.66 -7.42
N GLN A 365 4.94 -26.89 -6.92
CA GLN A 365 4.27 -27.18 -5.65
C GLN A 365 5.18 -26.91 -4.45
N ASN A 366 6.51 -26.88 -4.63
CA ASN A 366 7.44 -26.52 -3.57
C ASN A 366 7.35 -25.03 -3.24
N LYS A 367 7.32 -24.68 -1.95
CA LYS A 367 7.18 -23.30 -1.50
C LYS A 367 8.23 -22.36 -2.08
N HIS A 368 9.48 -22.79 -2.22
CA HIS A 368 10.57 -21.94 -2.70
C HIS A 368 10.48 -21.73 -4.20
N ALA A 369 10.30 -22.81 -4.97
CA ALA A 369 10.16 -22.73 -6.42
C ALA A 369 8.94 -21.89 -6.82
N ALA A 370 7.81 -22.05 -6.13
CA ALA A 370 6.62 -21.24 -6.35
C ALA A 370 6.85 -19.75 -6.06
N THR A 371 7.53 -19.39 -4.96
CA THR A 371 7.84 -17.98 -4.67
C THR A 371 8.84 -17.40 -5.66
N ILE A 372 9.89 -18.15 -6.03
CA ILE A 372 10.89 -17.69 -7.01
C ILE A 372 10.21 -17.41 -8.34
N PHE A 373 9.33 -18.31 -8.79
CA PHE A 373 8.55 -18.10 -10.00
C PHE A 373 7.66 -16.85 -9.92
N ALA A 374 6.94 -16.67 -8.81
CA ALA A 374 6.10 -15.50 -8.57
C ALA A 374 6.91 -14.18 -8.62
N VAL A 375 8.05 -14.14 -7.94
CA VAL A 375 8.92 -12.96 -7.88
C VAL A 375 9.60 -12.69 -9.22
N ALA A 376 10.08 -13.71 -9.92
CA ALA A 376 10.73 -13.56 -11.22
C ALA A 376 9.78 -12.98 -12.28
N ILE A 377 8.52 -13.46 -12.32
CA ILE A 377 7.53 -12.91 -13.25
C ILE A 377 7.13 -11.49 -12.85
N ALA A 378 6.96 -11.21 -11.55
CA ALA A 378 6.69 -9.85 -11.10
C ALA A 378 7.83 -8.88 -11.45
N ALA A 379 9.08 -9.30 -11.32
CA ALA A 379 10.25 -8.51 -11.71
C ALA A 379 10.29 -8.28 -13.23
N ALA A 380 10.06 -9.34 -14.01
CA ALA A 380 9.99 -9.24 -15.47
C ALA A 380 8.91 -8.26 -15.92
N MET A 381 7.74 -8.28 -15.25
CA MET A 381 6.66 -7.37 -15.56
C MET A 381 6.90 -5.94 -15.08
N ALA A 382 7.56 -5.76 -13.93
CA ALA A 382 7.97 -4.44 -13.47
C ALA A 382 8.98 -3.77 -14.41
N ALA A 383 9.79 -4.56 -15.12
CA ALA A 383 10.73 -4.10 -16.14
C ALA A 383 10.09 -3.90 -17.53
N VAL A 384 8.78 -4.11 -17.69
CA VAL A 384 8.10 -3.84 -18.95
C VAL A 384 7.94 -2.32 -19.10
N PRO A 385 8.46 -1.70 -20.19
CA PRO A 385 8.31 -0.28 -20.40
C PRO A 385 6.84 0.15 -20.53
N PRO A 386 6.53 1.42 -20.24
CA PRO A 386 5.26 2.01 -20.63
C PRO A 386 5.01 1.82 -22.14
N GLY A 387 3.76 1.63 -22.54
CA GLY A 387 3.41 1.39 -23.94
C GLY A 387 4.01 2.43 -24.88
N GLY A 388 4.82 1.98 -25.85
CA GLY A 388 5.49 2.83 -26.84
C GLY A 388 6.98 3.10 -26.60
N ALA A 389 7.55 2.70 -25.45
CA ALA A 389 8.99 2.80 -25.18
C ALA A 389 9.73 1.48 -25.46
N GLU A 390 10.99 1.56 -25.91
CA GLU A 390 11.85 0.39 -26.14
C GLU A 390 12.16 -0.33 -24.82
N TRP A 391 12.26 -1.66 -24.86
CA TRP A 391 12.56 -2.47 -23.67
C TRP A 391 14.01 -2.27 -23.21
N SER A 392 14.20 -1.98 -21.93
CA SER A 392 15.50 -1.88 -21.27
C SER A 392 15.37 -2.33 -19.82
N ILE A 393 16.45 -2.90 -19.24
CA ILE A 393 16.50 -3.31 -17.83
C ILE A 393 16.39 -2.10 -16.88
N ALA A 394 16.67 -0.89 -17.37
CA ALA A 394 16.63 0.33 -16.59
C ALA A 394 15.25 1.01 -16.57
N ASN A 395 14.31 0.54 -17.40
CA ASN A 395 12.91 0.99 -17.42
C ASN A 395 12.16 0.37 -16.25
#